data_AF-A0A7G2CRC5-F1
#
_entry.id   AF-A0A7G2CRC5-F1
#
_cell.length_a   1.000
_cell.length_b   1.000
_cell.length_c   1.000
_cell.angle_alpha   90.00
_cell.angle_beta   90.00
_cell.angle_gamma   90.00
#
_symmetry.space_group_name_H-M   'P 1'
#
loop_
_entity.id
_entity.type
_entity.pdbx_description
1 polymer ?
#
loop_
_entity_poly.entity_id
_entity_poly.type
_entity_poly.pdbx_seq_one_letter_code
_entity_poly.pdbx_strand_id
1 'polypeptide(L)'
;MAQQRRATPGCVNIDGHHYIFTPSGPNGVYVDHSGARYEGQWRDGQPHGEGTLYHISGVVCSGVWSAGTLTRGTIRYVDGSYYEGTLEQGKMHGEGIFVDAAGTRWFGSFVQGEGVDLECEMIL
;
A
#
# COMPACT_ATOMS: atom_id res chain seq x y z
N MET A 1 -8.79 14.24 -22.52
CA MET A 1 -8.90 12.85 -23.01
C MET A 1 -8.37 11.95 -21.90
N ALA A 2 -9.24 11.22 -21.21
CA ALA A 2 -8.84 10.37 -20.09
C ALA A 2 -8.18 9.10 -20.64
N GLN A 3 -6.88 8.94 -20.41
CA GLN A 3 -6.14 7.77 -20.83
C GLN A 3 -6.32 6.70 -19.76
N GLN A 4 -7.07 5.64 -20.07
CA GLN A 4 -7.17 4.44 -19.21
C GLN A 4 -5.76 3.89 -18.97
N ARG A 5 -5.20 4.16 -17.79
CA ARG A 5 -3.91 3.59 -17.36
C ARG A 5 -4.20 2.24 -16.70
N ARG A 6 -3.53 1.20 -17.21
CA ARG A 6 -3.71 -0.20 -16.80
C ARG A 6 -3.53 -0.37 -15.29
N ALA A 7 -4.24 -1.34 -14.73
CA ALA A 7 -4.14 -1.75 -13.34
C ALA A 7 -2.67 -1.91 -12.89
N THR A 8 -2.27 -1.15 -11.87
CA THR A 8 -0.98 -1.37 -11.19
C THR A 8 -1.14 -2.45 -10.12
N PRO A 9 -0.08 -3.23 -9.82
CA PRO A 9 -0.13 -4.21 -8.74
C PRO A 9 -0.48 -3.54 -7.40
N GLY A 10 -1.42 -4.09 -6.65
CA GLY A 10 -1.77 -3.61 -5.30
C GLY A 10 -0.81 -4.11 -4.22
N CYS A 11 -1.02 -3.64 -2.99
CA CYS A 11 -0.48 -4.26 -1.79
C CYS A 11 -1.12 -5.63 -1.55
N VAL A 12 -0.33 -6.54 -0.98
CA VAL A 12 -0.76 -7.90 -0.65
C VAL A 12 -1.39 -7.90 0.76
N ASN A 13 -2.45 -8.68 0.95
CA ASN A 13 -3.04 -8.93 2.27
C ASN A 13 -2.10 -9.80 3.10
N ILE A 14 -1.93 -9.47 4.37
CA ILE A 14 -1.10 -10.25 5.29
C ILE A 14 -2.02 -11.16 6.11
N ASP A 15 -2.24 -12.37 5.60
CA ASP A 15 -2.97 -13.41 6.30
C ASP A 15 -1.98 -14.24 7.15
N GLY A 16 -1.58 -13.77 8.34
CA GLY A 16 -0.54 -14.43 9.13
C GLY A 16 -0.64 -14.27 10.65
N HIS A 17 -0.49 -15.39 11.37
CA HIS A 17 -0.55 -15.50 12.85
C HIS A 17 0.82 -15.65 13.54
N HIS A 18 1.95 -15.46 12.85
CA HIS A 18 3.27 -15.81 13.40
C HIS A 18 4.08 -14.55 13.75
N TYR A 19 4.68 -14.51 14.93
CA TYR A 19 5.42 -13.36 15.46
C TYR A 19 6.89 -13.72 15.60
N ILE A 20 7.81 -12.89 15.09
CA ILE A 20 9.25 -13.11 15.29
C ILE A 20 9.75 -12.36 16.53
N PHE A 21 9.22 -11.16 16.80
CA PHE A 21 9.63 -10.39 17.97
C PHE A 21 8.57 -9.34 18.36
N THR A 22 8.13 -9.36 19.62
CA THR A 22 7.32 -8.29 20.24
C THR A 22 8.05 -7.77 21.49
N PRO A 23 8.79 -6.67 21.41
CA PRO A 23 9.33 -6.01 22.59
C PRO A 23 8.19 -5.24 23.27
N SER A 24 7.33 -5.97 23.98
CA SER A 24 6.41 -5.44 25.02
C SER A 24 5.50 -4.24 24.65
N GLY A 25 5.03 -4.13 23.40
CA GLY A 25 4.08 -3.09 22.97
C GLY A 25 3.19 -3.56 21.80
N PRO A 26 2.26 -2.72 21.31
CA PRO A 26 1.43 -3.07 20.15
C PRO A 26 2.24 -3.21 18.86
N ASN A 27 3.52 -2.80 18.86
CA ASN A 27 4.41 -2.87 17.71
C ASN A 27 5.15 -4.22 17.67
N GLY A 28 5.29 -4.79 16.49
CA GLY A 28 6.00 -6.05 16.27
C GLY A 28 6.47 -6.21 14.84
N VAL A 29 7.39 -7.16 14.65
CA VAL A 29 7.93 -7.53 13.33
C VAL A 29 7.49 -8.95 12.99
N TYR A 30 6.98 -9.12 11.76
CA TYR A 30 6.66 -10.40 11.14
C TYR A 30 7.47 -10.57 9.87
N VAL A 31 8.02 -11.77 9.65
CA VAL A 31 8.55 -12.18 8.36
C VAL A 31 7.85 -13.48 7.99
N ASP A 32 7.25 -13.53 6.80
CA ASP A 32 6.60 -14.74 6.31
C ASP A 32 7.62 -15.74 5.74
N HIS A 33 7.14 -16.90 5.27
CA HIS A 33 8.02 -17.92 4.66
C HIS A 33 8.58 -17.50 3.30
N SER A 34 8.04 -16.47 2.66
CA SER A 34 8.51 -15.94 1.38
C SER A 34 9.65 -14.93 1.56
N GLY A 35 9.75 -14.34 2.76
CA GLY A 35 10.69 -13.27 3.10
C GLY A 35 10.04 -11.88 3.11
N ALA A 36 8.73 -11.76 2.92
CA ALA A 36 8.01 -10.51 3.08
C ALA A 36 8.02 -10.12 4.56
N ARG A 37 8.24 -8.84 4.86
CA ARG A 37 8.41 -8.35 6.23
C ARG A 37 7.38 -7.28 6.54
N TYR A 38 6.63 -7.45 7.62
CA TYR A 38 5.79 -6.39 8.19
C TYR A 38 6.39 -5.86 9.48
N GLU A 39 6.39 -4.55 9.62
CA GLU A 39 6.80 -3.82 10.83
C GLU A 39 5.70 -2.84 11.19
N GLY A 40 5.10 -2.98 12.37
CA GLY A 40 4.03 -2.05 12.75
C GLY A 40 3.19 -2.55 13.90
N GLN A 41 2.05 -1.88 14.05
CA GLN A 41 1.07 -2.18 15.08
C GLN A 41 0.27 -3.45 14.75
N TRP A 42 -0.18 -4.14 15.80
CA TRP A 42 -0.93 -5.40 15.75
C TRP A 42 -2.16 -5.35 16.65
N ARG A 43 -3.22 -6.05 16.24
CA ARG A 43 -4.42 -6.33 17.04
C ARG A 43 -4.98 -7.69 16.65
N ASP A 44 -5.31 -8.53 17.63
CA ASP A 44 -5.89 -9.86 17.43
C ASP A 44 -5.11 -10.73 16.42
N GLY A 45 -3.78 -10.58 16.45
CA GLY A 45 -2.85 -11.26 15.55
C GLY A 45 -2.91 -10.88 14.09
N GLN A 46 -3.41 -9.69 13.80
CA GLN A 46 -3.40 -9.11 12.47
C GLN A 46 -2.74 -7.72 12.49
N PRO A 47 -2.09 -7.31 11.39
CA PRO A 47 -1.72 -5.93 11.16
C PRO A 47 -2.88 -4.98 11.41
N HIS A 48 -2.64 -3.95 12.22
CA HIS A 48 -3.64 -2.97 12.60
C HIS A 48 -2.97 -1.66 12.96
N GLY A 49 -3.57 -0.51 12.69
CA GLY A 49 -2.99 0.80 12.99
C GLY A 49 -1.81 1.13 12.06
N GLU A 50 -0.80 1.87 12.53
CA GLU A 50 0.32 2.26 11.68
C GLU A 50 1.31 1.11 11.44
N GLY A 51 1.72 0.91 10.19
CA GLY A 51 2.67 -0.14 9.84
C GLY A 51 3.20 -0.05 8.41
N THR A 52 4.26 -0.82 8.14
CA THR A 52 4.91 -0.93 6.84
C THR A 52 5.14 -2.40 6.47
N LEU A 53 4.70 -2.80 5.28
CA LEU A 53 4.99 -4.07 4.63
C LEU A 53 6.05 -3.86 3.55
N TYR A 54 7.14 -4.61 3.67
CA TYR A 54 8.19 -4.79 2.68
C TYR A 54 7.93 -6.11 1.95
N HIS A 55 7.38 -6.03 0.74
CA HIS A 55 7.07 -7.21 -0.05
C HIS A 55 8.31 -7.72 -0.80
N ILE A 56 8.38 -9.03 -1.07
CA ILE A 56 9.51 -9.66 -1.76
C ILE A 56 9.72 -9.16 -3.19
N SER A 57 8.69 -8.60 -3.80
CA SER A 57 8.78 -7.98 -5.12
C SER A 57 9.51 -6.63 -5.11
N GLY A 58 9.86 -6.11 -3.93
CA GLY A 58 10.42 -4.76 -3.74
C GLY A 58 9.37 -3.67 -3.57
N VAL A 59 8.07 -4.01 -3.65
CA VAL A 59 6.98 -3.08 -3.32
C VAL A 59 6.96 -2.81 -1.82
N VAL A 60 6.81 -1.54 -1.44
CA VAL A 60 6.69 -1.13 -0.03
C VAL A 60 5.34 -0.48 0.19
N CYS A 61 4.60 -0.97 1.17
CA CYS A 61 3.26 -0.53 1.52
C CYS A 61 3.25 0.03 2.94
N SER A 62 2.96 1.31 3.13
CA SER A 62 3.02 1.96 4.45
C SER A 62 1.78 2.79 4.75
N GLY A 63 1.28 2.74 5.98
CA GLY A 63 0.17 3.57 6.44
C GLY A 63 -0.71 2.86 7.46
N VAL A 64 -2.03 3.09 7.36
CA VAL A 64 -3.04 2.57 8.30
C VAL A 64 -3.57 1.22 7.85
N TRP A 65 -3.39 0.23 8.71
CA TRP A 65 -3.83 -1.15 8.57
C TRP A 65 -5.09 -1.41 9.40
N SER A 66 -5.96 -2.28 8.89
CA SER A 66 -7.10 -2.81 9.63
C SER A 66 -7.36 -4.24 9.18
N ALA A 67 -7.47 -5.17 10.13
CA ALA A 67 -7.71 -6.59 9.87
C ALA A 67 -6.79 -7.15 8.76
N GLY A 68 -5.47 -6.91 8.89
CA GLY A 68 -4.47 -7.45 7.97
C GLY A 68 -4.36 -6.74 6.62
N THR A 69 -5.16 -5.71 6.40
CA THR A 69 -5.25 -5.01 5.11
C THR A 69 -4.86 -3.54 5.24
N LEU A 70 -4.09 -3.01 4.29
CA LEU A 70 -3.83 -1.57 4.21
C LEU A 70 -5.13 -0.86 3.75
N THR A 71 -5.56 0.16 4.50
CA THR A 71 -6.81 0.90 4.25
C THR A 71 -6.57 2.33 3.77
N ARG A 72 -5.45 2.94 4.17
CA ARG A 72 -4.99 4.24 3.71
C ARG A 72 -3.48 4.30 3.82
N GLY A 73 -2.80 4.78 2.79
CA GLY A 73 -1.36 4.89 2.85
C GLY A 73 -0.70 5.07 1.50
N THR A 74 0.58 4.72 1.46
CA THR A 74 1.43 4.82 0.29
C THR A 74 1.83 3.43 -0.21
N ILE A 75 1.71 3.20 -1.52
CA ILE A 75 2.32 2.06 -2.22
C ILE A 75 3.50 2.60 -3.01
N ARG A 76 4.71 2.14 -2.73
CA ARG A 76 5.92 2.49 -3.48
C ARG A 76 6.37 1.31 -4.31
N TYR A 77 6.60 1.56 -5.59
CA TYR A 77 7.02 0.55 -6.56
C TYR A 77 8.53 0.62 -6.82
N VAL A 78 9.07 -0.47 -7.37
CA VAL A 78 10.51 -0.61 -7.66
C VAL A 78 10.98 0.38 -8.72
N ASP A 79 10.11 0.77 -9.65
CA ASP A 79 10.40 1.77 -10.67
C ASP A 79 10.42 3.21 -10.14
N GLY A 80 10.15 3.41 -8.85
CA GLY A 80 10.08 4.72 -8.19
C GLY A 80 8.70 5.39 -8.29
N SER A 81 7.75 4.83 -9.03
CA SER A 81 6.37 5.29 -8.97
C SER A 81 5.75 5.03 -7.60
N TYR A 82 4.74 5.80 -7.24
CA TYR A 82 4.00 5.59 -6.00
C TYR A 82 2.54 6.00 -6.10
N TYR A 83 1.72 5.38 -5.26
CA TYR A 83 0.35 5.79 -4.99
C TYR A 83 0.25 6.28 -3.55
N GLU A 84 -0.53 7.32 -3.31
CA GLU A 84 -0.95 7.76 -1.98
C GLU A 84 -2.47 7.96 -1.97
N GLY A 85 -3.18 7.29 -1.06
CA GLY A 85 -4.63 7.43 -0.99
C GLY A 85 -5.29 6.32 -0.18
N THR A 86 -6.57 6.08 -0.46
CA THR A 86 -7.34 5.00 0.17
C THR A 86 -7.15 3.67 -0.56
N LEU A 87 -7.32 2.58 0.18
CA LEU A 87 -7.18 1.23 -0.34
C LEU A 87 -8.33 0.35 0.11
N GLU A 88 -8.72 -0.57 -0.77
CA GLU A 88 -9.70 -1.60 -0.50
C GLU A 88 -9.12 -2.95 -0.94
N GLN A 89 -9.07 -3.92 -0.03
CA GLN A 89 -8.50 -5.26 -0.29
C GLN A 89 -7.07 -5.19 -0.86
N GLY A 90 -6.27 -4.25 -0.35
CA GLY A 90 -4.88 -4.04 -0.78
C GLY A 90 -4.74 -3.31 -2.12
N LYS A 91 -5.82 -2.95 -2.81
CA LYS A 91 -5.75 -2.22 -4.10
C LYS A 91 -6.11 -0.75 -3.90
N MET A 92 -5.55 0.10 -4.77
CA MET A 92 -5.92 1.52 -4.83
C MET A 92 -7.43 1.64 -5.06
N HIS A 93 -8.12 2.37 -4.19
CA HIS A 93 -9.57 2.53 -4.26
C HIS A 93 -9.97 3.87 -3.63
N GLY A 94 -10.93 4.59 -4.20
CA GLY A 94 -11.35 5.91 -3.72
C GLY A 94 -10.39 7.00 -4.16
N GLU A 95 -10.30 8.08 -3.39
CA GLU A 95 -9.47 9.22 -3.73
C GLU A 95 -7.98 8.93 -3.51
N GLY A 96 -7.15 9.38 -4.44
CA GLY A 96 -5.71 9.31 -4.27
C GLY A 96 -4.92 10.07 -5.32
N ILE A 97 -3.60 9.96 -5.19
CA ILE A 97 -2.61 10.54 -6.08
C ILE A 97 -1.68 9.40 -6.52
N PHE A 98 -1.55 9.20 -7.82
CA PHE A 98 -0.54 8.35 -8.41
C PHE A 98 0.55 9.21 -9.05
N VAL A 99 1.80 8.94 -8.71
CA VAL A 99 2.96 9.59 -9.31
C VAL A 99 3.75 8.54 -10.06
N ASP A 100 3.90 8.70 -11.37
CA ASP A 100 4.68 7.77 -12.17
C ASP A 100 6.20 7.96 -11.98
N ALA A 101 6.99 7.03 -12.51
CA ALA A 101 8.45 7.08 -12.39
C ALA A 101 9.08 8.34 -13.01
N ALA A 102 8.37 9.02 -13.91
CA ALA A 102 8.81 10.29 -14.51
C ALA A 102 8.45 11.51 -13.63
N GLY A 103 7.74 11.30 -12.52
CA GLY A 103 7.29 12.36 -11.62
C GLY A 103 5.95 12.99 -12.02
N THR A 104 5.26 12.46 -13.04
CA THR A 104 3.95 12.97 -13.45
C THR A 104 2.92 12.60 -12.40
N ARG A 105 2.15 13.58 -11.91
CA ARG A 105 1.17 13.40 -10.84
C ARG A 105 -0.23 13.31 -11.43
N TRP A 106 -0.97 12.30 -11.01
CA TRP A 106 -2.34 12.01 -11.41
C TRP A 106 -3.20 11.92 -10.16
N PHE A 107 -4.18 12.80 -10.00
CA PHE A 107 -5.08 12.81 -8.84
C PHE A 107 -6.51 12.55 -9.27
N GLY A 108 -7.28 11.89 -8.39
CA GLY A 108 -8.69 11.60 -8.61
C GLY A 108 -9.10 10.25 -8.03
N SER A 109 -10.18 9.68 -8.56
CA SER A 109 -10.74 8.44 -8.06
C SER A 109 -10.14 7.19 -8.71
N PHE A 110 -9.91 6.17 -7.89
CA PHE A 110 -9.42 4.85 -8.26
C PHE A 110 -10.45 3.78 -7.91
N VAL A 111 -10.56 2.74 -8.72
CA VAL A 111 -11.42 1.57 -8.46
C VAL A 111 -10.62 0.32 -8.76
N GLN A 112 -10.37 -0.51 -7.74
CA GLN A 112 -9.69 -1.80 -7.88
C GLN A 112 -8.32 -1.72 -8.58
N GLY A 113 -7.58 -0.63 -8.35
CA GLY A 113 -6.27 -0.39 -8.95
C GLY A 113 -6.29 0.40 -10.27
N GLU A 114 -7.47 0.77 -10.78
CA GLU A 114 -7.61 1.53 -12.03
C GLU A 114 -8.07 2.95 -11.77
N GLY A 115 -7.41 3.93 -12.39
CA GLY A 115 -7.85 5.33 -12.35
C GLY A 115 -9.05 5.55 -13.26
N VAL A 116 -10.11 6.19 -12.74
CA VAL A 116 -11.37 6.41 -13.47
C VAL A 116 -11.50 7.85 -13.96
N ASP A 117 -11.24 8.82 -13.09
CA ASP A 117 -11.36 10.26 -13.38
C ASP A 117 -10.10 10.98 -12.89
N LEU A 118 -9.00 10.77 -13.61
CA LEU A 118 -7.70 11.31 -13.21
C LEU A 118 -7.39 12.62 -13.92
N GLU A 119 -7.09 13.62 -13.13
CA GLU A 119 -6.52 14.88 -13.58
C GLU A 119 -5.00 14.82 -13.47
N CYS A 120 -4.30 15.37 -14.46
CA CYS A 120 -2.85 15.38 -14.53
C CYS A 120 -2.35 16.81 -14.28
N GLU A 121 -1.54 16.98 -13.23
CA GLU A 121 -0.81 18.21 -12.99
C GLU A 121 0.67 18.02 -13.37
N MET A 122 1.17 18.86 -14.28
CA MET A 122 2.61 19.10 -14.37
C MET A 122 2.95 20.22 -13.41
N ILE A 123 3.80 19.94 -12.42
CA ILE A 123 4.41 21.01 -11.62
C ILE A 123 5.37 21.75 -12.56
N LEU A 124 5.03 23.00 -12.91
CA LEU A 124 5.87 23.92 -13.70
C LEU A 124 7.05 24.45 -12.87
#